data_AF-A0AAE3KBK8-F1
#
_entry.id   AF-A0AAE3KBK8-F1
#
_cell.length_a   1.000
_cell.length_b   1.000
_cell.length_c   1.000
_cell.angle_alpha   90.00
_cell.angle_beta   90.00
_cell.angle_gamma   90.00
#
_symmetry.space_group_name_H-M   'P 1'
#
loop_
_entity.id
_entity.type
_entity.pdbx_description
1 polymer ?
#
loop_
_entity_poly.entity_id
_entity_poly.type
_entity_poly.pdbx_seq_one_letter_code
_entity_poly.pdbx_strand_id
1 'polypeptide(L)'
;MGRFLLSAGAIVAAITIASSFAHAQQVFRCTLPDGSTTFQGTQCETPDADMERIRVSPGPSAEQTAAAQARHQESQARHQFESEHQAYQTERRRLEREINSINLGLDQTVSDLMTNRNRHRRLSGELEALDQAWQDRLDPGGATQRAEERRQRETSERLSAIEREQRRARREQILKDNQPTTLRNCRTMGNTVICD
;
A
#
# COMPACT_ATOMS: atom_id res chain seq x y z
N MET A 1 -11.02 -26.50 -46.01
CA MET A 1 -10.57 -27.90 -45.88
C MET A 1 -9.09 -27.86 -45.54
N GLY A 2 -8.54 -28.45 -44.47
CA GLY A 2 -9.09 -29.27 -43.41
C GLY A 2 -8.33 -29.02 -42.10
N ARG A 3 -9.00 -29.36 -41.00
CA ARG A 3 -8.47 -29.49 -39.63
C ARG A 3 -7.62 -30.75 -39.53
N PHE A 4 -6.64 -30.80 -38.62
CA PHE A 4 -6.52 -31.89 -37.65
C PHE A 4 -5.84 -31.41 -36.36
N LEU A 5 -6.36 -31.91 -35.26
CA LEU A 5 -6.05 -31.65 -33.86
C LEU A 5 -5.13 -32.76 -33.30
N LEU A 6 -4.50 -32.44 -32.17
CA LEU A 6 -4.25 -33.31 -31.00
C LEU A 6 -3.15 -34.41 -31.07
N SER A 7 -2.24 -34.26 -30.11
CA SER A 7 -1.90 -35.24 -29.05
C SER A 7 -0.63 -36.09 -29.16
N ALA A 8 0.01 -36.16 -27.99
CA ALA A 8 0.70 -37.32 -27.39
C ALA A 8 1.99 -37.82 -28.04
N GLY A 9 3.05 -37.87 -27.24
CA GLY A 9 4.26 -38.62 -27.58
C GLY A 9 5.39 -38.36 -26.61
N ALA A 10 5.20 -38.76 -25.35
CA ALA A 10 6.29 -38.87 -24.38
C ALA A 10 7.41 -39.76 -24.95
N ILE A 11 8.64 -39.24 -24.97
CA ILE A 11 9.84 -40.08 -25.00
C ILE A 11 10.61 -39.74 -23.72
N VAL A 12 10.08 -40.20 -22.59
CA VAL A 12 10.90 -40.40 -21.39
C VAL A 12 11.60 -41.72 -21.62
N ALA A 13 12.79 -41.67 -22.22
CA ALA A 13 13.70 -42.80 -22.20
C ALA A 13 14.18 -42.94 -20.75
N ALA A 14 13.54 -43.84 -20.01
CA ALA A 14 14.05 -44.36 -18.77
C ALA A 14 15.36 -45.09 -19.08
N ILE A 15 16.49 -44.39 -18.98
CA ILE A 15 17.79 -45.04 -18.87
C ILE A 15 17.91 -45.47 -17.41
N THR A 16 17.37 -46.65 -17.14
CA THR A 16 17.61 -47.38 -15.90
C THR A 16 19.07 -47.83 -15.91
N ILE A 17 20.00 -47.01 -15.42
CA ILE A 17 21.31 -47.52 -15.01
C ILE A 17 21.15 -48.07 -13.60
N ALA A 18 20.56 -49.26 -13.53
CA ALA A 18 20.81 -50.15 -12.41
C ALA A 18 22.24 -50.67 -12.57
N SER A 19 23.17 -50.11 -11.83
CA SER A 19 24.49 -50.69 -11.63
C SER A 19 25.00 -50.27 -10.26
N SER A 20 24.53 -51.01 -9.26
CA SER A 20 25.09 -51.11 -7.93
C SER A 20 26.53 -51.63 -8.01
N PHE A 21 27.48 -50.79 -8.40
CA PHE A 21 28.90 -51.10 -8.27
C PHE A 21 29.60 -49.90 -7.63
N ALA A 22 29.47 -49.81 -6.30
CA ALA A 22 30.52 -49.23 -5.49
C ALA A 22 31.73 -50.18 -5.51
N HIS A 23 32.36 -50.33 -6.67
CA HIS A 23 33.74 -50.80 -6.74
C HIS A 23 34.56 -49.51 -6.78
N ALA A 24 35.36 -49.27 -5.75
CA ALA A 24 36.41 -48.27 -5.83
C ALA A 24 37.29 -48.67 -7.02
N GLN A 25 37.08 -48.05 -8.18
CA GLN A 25 37.90 -48.26 -9.36
C GLN A 25 39.31 -47.81 -8.98
N GLN A 26 40.20 -48.78 -8.78
CA GLN A 26 41.61 -48.51 -8.60
C GLN A 26 42.17 -48.24 -9.99
N VAL A 27 42.61 -47.00 -10.21
CA VAL A 27 43.30 -46.64 -11.43
C VAL A 27 44.77 -46.53 -11.07
N PHE A 28 45.62 -47.22 -11.82
CA PHE A 28 47.06 -47.16 -11.69
C PHE A 28 47.58 -46.17 -12.72
N ARG A 29 48.40 -45.23 -12.27
CA ARG A 29 49.21 -44.38 -13.15
C ARG A 29 50.53 -45.11 -13.36
N CYS A 30 50.81 -45.46 -14.61
CA CYS A 30 52.01 -46.14 -15.03
C CYS A 30 52.90 -45.14 -15.76
N THR A 31 54.08 -44.86 -15.22
CA THR A 31 55.09 -44.02 -15.86
C THR A 31 56.13 -44.94 -16.50
N LEU A 32 56.19 -44.96 -17.82
CA LEU A 32 57.16 -45.76 -18.57
C LEU A 32 58.57 -45.14 -18.47
N PRO A 33 59.64 -45.93 -18.73
CA PRO A 33 61.03 -45.45 -18.67
C PRO A 33 61.35 -44.30 -19.64
N ASP A 34 60.52 -44.12 -20.68
CA ASP A 34 60.60 -43.00 -21.63
C ASP A 34 59.94 -41.70 -21.11
N GLY A 35 59.39 -41.71 -19.89
CA GLY A 35 58.72 -40.60 -19.24
C GLY A 35 57.23 -40.46 -19.58
N SER A 36 56.67 -41.35 -20.40
CA SER A 36 55.25 -41.30 -20.76
C SER A 36 54.36 -41.86 -19.65
N THR A 37 53.18 -41.25 -19.43
CA THR A 37 52.24 -41.68 -18.40
C THR A 37 50.96 -42.23 -19.00
N THR A 38 50.56 -43.42 -18.57
CA THR A 38 49.29 -44.06 -18.95
C THR A 38 48.46 -44.40 -17.71
N PHE A 39 47.14 -44.44 -17.84
CA PHE A 39 46.22 -44.77 -16.76
C PHE A 39 45.52 -46.08 -17.07
N GLN A 40 45.68 -47.08 -16.21
CA GLN A 40 45.15 -48.42 -16.42
C GLN A 40 44.29 -48.86 -15.22
N GLY A 41 43.24 -49.65 -15.49
CA GLY A 41 42.38 -50.22 -14.44
C GLY A 41 42.99 -51.45 -13.74
N THR A 42 44.14 -51.92 -14.22
CA THR A 42 44.91 -53.07 -13.72
C THR A 42 46.38 -52.66 -13.58
N GLN A 43 47.21 -53.51 -12.97
CA GLN A 43 48.65 -53.22 -12.82
C GLN A 43 49.33 -52.98 -14.17
N CYS A 44 50.40 -52.19 -14.15
CA CYS A 44 51.16 -51.84 -15.35
C CYS A 44 51.68 -53.10 -16.06
N GLU A 45 51.41 -53.23 -17.35
CA GLU A 45 51.88 -54.37 -18.16
C GLU A 45 53.41 -54.43 -18.30
N THR A 46 54.09 -53.30 -18.09
CA THR A 46 55.55 -53.20 -18.18
C THR A 46 56.19 -53.35 -16.79
N PRO A 47 57.13 -54.30 -16.61
CA PRO A 47 57.74 -54.59 -15.30
C PRO A 47 58.66 -53.47 -14.78
N ASP A 48 59.13 -52.57 -15.66
CA ASP A 48 59.99 -51.43 -15.32
C ASP A 48 59.22 -50.09 -15.20
N ALA A 49 57.88 -50.11 -15.27
CA ALA A 49 57.09 -48.89 -15.13
C ALA A 49 56.84 -48.52 -13.66
N ASP A 50 57.07 -47.25 -13.31
CA ASP A 50 56.74 -46.72 -11.99
C ASP A 50 55.22 -46.66 -11.83
N MET A 51 54.70 -47.41 -10.85
CA MET A 51 53.26 -47.58 -10.62
C MET A 51 52.80 -46.78 -9.40
N GLU A 52 51.92 -45.80 -9.62
CA GLU A 52 51.25 -45.04 -8.56
C GLU A 52 49.76 -45.42 -8.51
N ARG A 53 49.29 -45.90 -7.35
CA ARG A 53 47.86 -46.23 -7.15
C ARG A 53 47.08 -44.95 -6.85
N ILE A 54 46.19 -44.58 -7.76
CA ILE A 54 45.28 -43.45 -7.57
C ILE A 54 43.99 -43.97 -6.92
N ARG A 55 43.70 -43.44 -5.72
CA ARG A 55 42.38 -43.61 -5.11
C ARG A 55 41.42 -42.62 -5.75
N VAL A 56 40.55 -43.11 -6.62
CA VAL A 56 39.45 -42.32 -7.15
C VAL A 56 38.41 -42.17 -6.03
N SER A 57 38.14 -40.93 -5.62
CA SER A 57 37.05 -40.67 -4.67
C SER A 57 35.74 -41.18 -5.27
N PRO A 58 34.89 -41.88 -4.50
CA PRO A 58 33.59 -42.26 -5.00
C PRO A 58 32.82 -41.00 -5.40
N GLY A 59 32.25 -41.02 -6.61
CA GLY A 59 31.37 -39.95 -7.08
C GLY A 59 30.18 -39.74 -6.12
N PRO A 60 29.43 -38.63 -6.28
CA PRO A 60 28.29 -38.36 -5.41
C PRO A 60 27.33 -39.55 -5.42
N SER A 61 26.85 -39.93 -4.24
CA SER A 61 25.89 -41.03 -4.15
C SER A 61 24.59 -40.67 -4.90
N ALA A 62 23.81 -41.69 -5.28
CA ALA A 62 22.50 -41.47 -5.88
C ALA A 62 21.61 -40.56 -5.01
N GLU A 63 21.70 -40.70 -3.69
CA GLU A 63 20.99 -39.89 -2.71
C GLU A 63 21.48 -38.43 -2.69
N GLN A 64 22.79 -38.20 -2.77
CA GLN A 64 23.36 -36.84 -2.88
C GLN A 64 22.93 -36.15 -4.18
N THR A 65 22.87 -36.89 -5.28
CA THR A 65 22.45 -36.38 -6.58
C THR A 65 20.96 -36.04 -6.59
N ALA A 66 20.11 -36.92 -6.03
CA ALA A 66 18.68 -36.68 -5.87
C ALA A 66 18.40 -35.47 -4.95
N ALA A 67 19.12 -35.34 -3.83
CA ALA A 67 19.00 -34.20 -2.93
C ALA A 67 19.46 -32.88 -3.55
N ALA A 68 20.46 -32.91 -4.43
CA ALA A 68 20.91 -31.73 -5.18
C ALA A 68 19.86 -31.30 -6.23
N GLN A 69 19.27 -32.26 -6.94
CA GLN A 69 18.18 -32.00 -7.90
C GLN A 69 16.92 -31.46 -7.22
N ALA A 70 16.52 -32.02 -6.08
CA ALA A 70 15.39 -31.53 -5.30
C ALA A 70 15.59 -30.07 -4.85
N ARG A 71 16.80 -29.74 -4.35
CA ARG A 71 17.15 -28.35 -3.98
C ARG A 71 17.14 -27.40 -5.18
N HIS A 72 17.57 -27.86 -6.35
CA HIS A 72 17.53 -27.05 -7.56
C HIS A 72 16.09 -26.76 -8.01
N GLN A 73 15.21 -27.77 -7.98
CA GLN A 73 13.79 -27.60 -8.29
C GLN A 73 13.10 -26.63 -7.31
N GLU A 74 13.38 -26.75 -6.01
CA GLU A 74 12.82 -25.85 -5.01
C GLU A 74 13.31 -24.40 -5.21
N SER A 75 14.60 -24.21 -5.51
CA SER A 75 15.15 -22.88 -5.81
C SER A 75 14.50 -22.25 -7.05
N GLN A 76 14.27 -23.03 -8.11
CA GLN A 76 13.58 -22.54 -9.30
C GLN A 76 12.13 -22.13 -9.00
N ALA A 77 11.40 -22.95 -8.23
CA ALA A 77 10.02 -22.63 -7.84
C ALA A 77 9.94 -21.36 -6.98
N ARG A 78 10.90 -21.17 -6.05
CA ARG A 78 11.00 -19.94 -5.25
C ARG A 78 11.27 -18.71 -6.11
N HIS A 79 12.21 -18.78 -7.05
CA HIS A 79 12.50 -17.66 -7.94
C HIS A 79 11.32 -17.29 -8.84
N GLN A 80 10.56 -18.28 -9.35
CA GLN A 80 9.35 -18.02 -10.10
C GLN A 80 8.33 -17.26 -9.25
N PHE A 81 8.02 -17.78 -8.05
CA PHE A 81 7.09 -17.13 -7.13
C PHE A 81 7.54 -15.71 -6.74
N GLU A 82 8.83 -15.52 -6.44
CA GLU A 82 9.38 -14.20 -6.12
C GLU A 82 9.25 -13.23 -7.30
N SER A 83 9.48 -13.69 -8.53
CA SER A 83 9.35 -12.85 -9.73
C SER A 83 7.90 -12.43 -9.96
N GLU A 84 6.95 -13.34 -9.81
CA GLU A 84 5.51 -13.06 -9.94
C GLU A 84 5.03 -12.10 -8.84
N HIS A 85 5.48 -12.34 -7.61
CA HIS A 85 5.16 -11.45 -6.49
C HIS A 85 5.75 -10.05 -6.70
N GLN A 86 6.98 -9.94 -7.20
CA GLN A 86 7.57 -8.64 -7.56
C GLN A 86 6.77 -7.94 -8.66
N ALA A 87 6.38 -8.65 -9.72
CA ALA A 87 5.57 -8.10 -10.81
C ALA A 87 4.21 -7.60 -10.29
N TYR A 88 3.56 -8.38 -9.44
CA TYR A 88 2.31 -7.98 -8.79
C TYR A 88 2.48 -6.72 -7.93
N GLN A 89 3.55 -6.65 -7.12
CA GLN A 89 3.82 -5.48 -6.28
C GLN A 89 4.11 -4.23 -7.11
N THR A 90 4.82 -4.35 -8.24
CA THR A 90 5.04 -3.22 -9.15
C THR A 90 3.75 -2.73 -9.77
N GLU A 91 2.87 -3.64 -10.19
CA GLU A 91 1.58 -3.27 -10.76
C GLU A 91 0.66 -2.64 -9.71
N ARG A 92 0.66 -3.15 -8.48
CA ARG A 92 -0.10 -2.57 -7.38
C ARG A 92 0.34 -1.13 -7.08
N ARG A 93 1.65 -0.88 -7.02
CA ARG A 93 2.21 0.48 -6.85
C ARG A 93 1.91 1.40 -8.03
N ARG A 94 1.78 0.84 -9.24
CA ARG A 94 1.35 1.61 -10.41
C ARG A 94 -0.10 2.05 -10.27
N LEU A 95 -1.00 1.11 -9.97
CA LEU A 95 -2.42 1.38 -9.78
C LEU A 95 -2.67 2.33 -8.61
N GLU A 96 -1.96 2.17 -7.48
CA GLU A 96 -2.03 3.10 -6.35
C GLU A 96 -1.66 4.54 -6.76
N ARG A 97 -0.64 4.71 -7.61
CA ARG A 97 -0.26 6.03 -8.16
C ARG A 97 -1.34 6.60 -9.09
N GLU A 98 -1.92 5.77 -9.94
CA GLU A 98 -3.02 6.18 -10.83
C GLU A 98 -4.25 6.62 -10.03
N ILE A 99 -4.66 5.84 -9.02
CA ILE A 99 -5.76 6.19 -8.10
C ILE A 99 -5.49 7.53 -7.41
N ASN A 100 -4.28 7.73 -6.87
CA ASN A 100 -3.93 8.98 -6.22
C ASN A 100 -3.98 10.18 -7.18
N SER A 101 -3.55 9.99 -8.43
CA SER A 101 -3.63 11.04 -9.45
C SER A 101 -5.07 11.40 -9.81
N ILE A 102 -5.96 10.40 -9.90
CA ILE A 102 -7.40 10.61 -10.16
C ILE A 102 -8.05 11.36 -9.01
N ASN A 103 -7.79 10.95 -7.76
CA ASN A 103 -8.34 11.59 -6.58
C ASN A 103 -7.91 13.06 -6.50
N LEU A 104 -6.64 13.35 -6.77
CA LEU A 104 -6.15 14.73 -6.80
C LEU A 104 -6.85 15.58 -7.88
N GLY A 105 -7.07 15.02 -9.06
CA GLY A 105 -7.81 15.69 -10.13
C GLY A 105 -9.28 15.94 -9.77
N LEU A 106 -9.90 15.00 -9.05
CA LEU A 106 -11.27 15.14 -8.56
C LEU A 106 -11.36 16.27 -7.52
N ASP A 107 -10.44 16.32 -6.56
CA ASP A 107 -10.40 17.36 -5.54
C ASP A 107 -10.24 18.76 -6.15
N GLN A 108 -9.39 18.90 -7.18
CA GLN A 108 -9.24 20.13 -7.94
C GLN A 108 -10.56 20.52 -8.63
N THR A 109 -11.21 19.57 -9.30
CA THR A 109 -12.49 19.80 -9.99
C THR A 109 -13.58 20.26 -9.01
N VAL A 110 -13.65 19.66 -7.82
CA VAL A 110 -14.60 20.06 -6.77
C VAL A 110 -14.29 21.47 -6.26
N SER A 111 -13.02 21.80 -6.06
CA SER A 111 -12.58 23.13 -5.64
C SER A 111 -12.97 24.21 -6.66
N ASP A 112 -12.77 23.93 -7.95
CA ASP A 112 -13.14 24.82 -9.05
C ASP A 112 -14.67 25.00 -9.12
N LEU A 113 -15.42 23.91 -8.97
CA LEU A 113 -16.88 23.95 -8.95
C LEU A 113 -17.40 24.79 -7.77
N MET A 114 -16.81 24.65 -6.59
CA MET A 114 -17.17 25.46 -5.42
C MET A 114 -16.85 26.94 -5.63
N THR A 115 -15.71 27.25 -6.24
CA THR A 115 -15.32 28.61 -6.61
C THR A 115 -16.32 29.22 -7.60
N ASN A 116 -16.68 28.46 -8.64
CA ASN A 116 -17.68 28.90 -9.63
C ASN A 116 -19.07 29.07 -9.00
N ARG A 117 -19.48 28.15 -8.11
CA ARG A 117 -20.74 28.27 -7.36
C ARG A 117 -20.77 29.54 -6.51
N ASN A 118 -19.68 29.86 -5.83
CA ASN A 118 -19.58 31.08 -5.03
C ASN A 118 -19.63 32.33 -5.90
N ARG A 119 -18.96 32.31 -7.06
CA ARG A 119 -19.05 33.38 -8.06
C ARG A 119 -20.48 33.56 -8.57
N HIS A 120 -21.17 32.48 -8.92
CA HIS A 120 -22.57 32.51 -9.35
C HIS A 120 -23.47 33.10 -8.26
N ARG A 121 -23.31 32.66 -6.99
CA ARG A 121 -24.08 33.20 -5.87
C ARG A 121 -23.88 34.71 -5.69
N ARG A 122 -22.62 35.17 -5.84
CA ARG A 122 -22.30 36.59 -5.77
C ARG A 122 -22.97 37.37 -6.91
N LEU A 123 -22.81 36.91 -8.15
CA LEU A 123 -23.42 37.56 -9.31
C LEU A 123 -24.95 37.58 -9.24
N SER A 124 -25.58 36.51 -8.74
CA SER A 124 -27.02 36.47 -8.49
C SER A 124 -27.44 37.55 -7.49
N GLY A 125 -26.71 37.69 -6.38
CA GLY A 125 -26.99 38.74 -5.40
C GLY A 125 -26.75 40.16 -5.94
N GLU A 126 -25.72 40.35 -6.78
CA GLU A 126 -25.48 41.63 -7.47
C GLU A 126 -26.62 41.97 -8.46
N LEU A 127 -27.13 40.98 -9.20
CA LEU A 127 -28.28 41.15 -10.10
C LEU A 127 -29.57 41.49 -9.34
N GLU A 128 -29.87 40.78 -8.25
CA GLU A 128 -31.02 41.06 -7.39
C GLU A 128 -30.93 42.46 -6.78
N ALA A 129 -29.74 42.88 -6.34
CA ALA A 129 -29.53 44.23 -5.81
C ALA A 129 -29.74 45.32 -6.88
N LEU A 130 -29.30 45.07 -8.11
CA LEU A 130 -29.51 45.98 -9.24
C LEU A 130 -30.99 46.08 -9.61
N ASP A 131 -31.71 44.96 -9.64
CA ASP A 131 -33.15 44.92 -9.91
C ASP A 131 -33.92 45.70 -8.83
N GLN A 132 -33.60 45.46 -7.56
CA GLN A 132 -34.20 46.20 -6.44
C GLN A 132 -33.90 47.70 -6.53
N ALA A 133 -32.66 48.09 -6.84
CA ALA A 133 -32.28 49.49 -6.99
C ALA A 133 -33.04 50.17 -8.14
N TRP A 134 -33.28 49.44 -9.24
CA TRP A 134 -34.11 49.91 -10.35
C TRP A 134 -35.56 50.09 -9.93
N GLN A 135 -36.13 49.12 -9.21
CA GLN A 135 -37.51 49.20 -8.70
C GLN A 135 -37.67 50.35 -7.70
N ASP A 136 -36.72 50.54 -6.80
CA ASP A 136 -36.72 51.65 -5.83
C ASP A 136 -36.65 53.02 -6.52
N ARG A 137 -36.01 53.09 -7.70
CA ARG A 137 -35.98 54.31 -8.52
C ARG A 137 -37.32 54.59 -9.20
N LEU A 138 -38.07 53.53 -9.55
CA LEU A 138 -39.40 53.63 -10.14
C LEU A 138 -40.48 53.93 -9.09
N ASP A 139 -40.32 53.42 -7.86
CA ASP A 139 -41.22 53.60 -6.73
C ASP A 139 -40.45 54.00 -5.45
N PRO A 140 -40.08 55.29 -5.31
CA PRO A 140 -39.33 55.76 -4.15
C PRO A 140 -40.15 55.72 -2.85
N GLY A 141 -41.49 55.83 -2.92
CA GLY A 141 -42.37 55.75 -1.75
C GLY A 141 -42.35 54.34 -1.14
N GLY A 142 -42.50 53.31 -1.98
CA GLY A 142 -42.35 51.92 -1.53
C GLY A 142 -40.94 51.61 -1.01
N ALA A 143 -39.89 52.19 -1.62
CA ALA A 143 -38.51 52.02 -1.15
C ALA A 143 -38.30 52.55 0.27
N THR A 144 -38.81 53.75 0.57
CA THR A 144 -38.74 54.33 1.92
C THR A 144 -39.47 53.48 2.96
N GLN A 145 -40.64 52.95 2.61
CA GLN A 145 -41.42 52.09 3.51
C GLN A 145 -40.69 50.77 3.79
N ARG A 146 -40.14 50.12 2.76
CA ARG A 146 -39.31 48.90 2.92
C ARG A 146 -38.08 49.15 3.79
N ALA A 147 -37.43 50.31 3.65
CA ALA A 147 -36.27 50.67 4.45
C ALA A 147 -36.64 50.88 5.93
N GLU A 148 -37.78 51.50 6.21
CA GLU A 148 -38.27 51.70 7.57
C GLU A 148 -38.69 50.38 8.23
N GLU A 149 -39.39 49.50 7.51
CA GLU A 149 -39.72 48.16 7.98
C GLU A 149 -38.47 47.33 8.30
N ARG A 150 -37.41 47.40 7.47
CA ARG A 150 -36.13 46.75 7.76
C ARG A 150 -35.50 47.27 9.05
N ARG A 151 -35.47 48.59 9.26
CA ARG A 151 -34.98 49.19 10.50
C ARG A 151 -35.77 48.69 11.69
N GLN A 152 -37.10 48.66 11.60
CA GLN A 152 -37.95 48.16 12.68
C GLN A 152 -37.66 46.68 13.00
N ARG A 153 -37.48 45.83 11.99
CA ARG A 153 -37.10 44.42 12.18
C ARG A 153 -35.73 44.27 12.82
N GLU A 154 -34.70 44.94 12.31
CA GLU A 154 -33.34 44.90 12.89
C GLU A 154 -33.33 45.37 14.35
N THR A 155 -34.10 46.41 14.65
CA THR A 155 -34.23 46.93 16.02
C THR A 155 -34.93 45.91 16.91
N SER A 156 -36.01 45.30 16.43
CA SER A 156 -36.72 44.22 17.14
C SER A 156 -35.83 43.00 17.40
N GLU A 157 -35.06 42.57 16.40
CA GLU A 157 -34.13 41.45 16.53
C GLU A 157 -33.02 41.76 17.54
N ARG A 158 -32.46 42.97 17.51
CA ARG A 158 -31.46 43.42 18.50
C ARG A 158 -32.02 43.42 19.91
N LEU A 159 -33.23 43.93 20.11
CA LEU A 159 -33.90 43.90 21.42
C LEU A 159 -34.12 42.46 21.88
N SER A 160 -34.55 41.57 20.99
CA SER A 160 -34.71 40.14 21.31
C SER A 160 -33.40 39.45 21.68
N ALA A 161 -32.27 39.87 21.07
CA ALA A 161 -30.95 39.34 21.40
C ALA A 161 -30.50 39.80 22.78
N ILE A 162 -30.66 41.10 23.07
CA ILE A 162 -30.37 41.68 24.39
C ILE A 162 -31.21 41.01 25.48
N GLU A 163 -32.51 40.79 25.25
CA GLU A 163 -33.36 40.10 26.22
C GLU A 163 -32.90 38.66 26.48
N ARG A 164 -32.50 37.93 25.43
CA ARG A 164 -31.96 36.58 25.57
C ARG A 164 -30.67 36.57 26.39
N GLU A 165 -29.76 37.51 26.15
CA GLU A 165 -28.53 37.68 26.93
C GLU A 165 -28.81 38.03 28.39
N GLN A 166 -29.72 38.97 28.65
CA GLN A 166 -30.11 39.32 30.02
C GLN A 166 -30.72 38.13 30.77
N ARG A 167 -31.56 37.33 30.11
CA ARG A 167 -32.11 36.10 30.71
C ARG A 167 -31.02 35.08 31.02
N ARG A 168 -30.04 34.92 30.12
CA ARG A 168 -28.88 34.04 30.35
C ARG A 168 -28.06 34.52 31.53
N ALA A 169 -27.70 35.80 31.58
CA ALA A 169 -26.93 36.38 32.68
C ALA A 169 -27.65 36.24 34.03
N ARG A 170 -28.98 36.46 34.08
CA ARG A 170 -29.78 36.25 35.31
C ARG A 170 -29.76 34.78 35.75
N ARG A 171 -29.88 33.83 34.81
CA ARG A 171 -29.79 32.39 35.14
C ARG A 171 -28.43 32.02 35.70
N GLU A 172 -27.35 32.51 35.09
CA GLU A 172 -25.98 32.28 35.55
C GLU A 172 -25.75 32.89 36.95
N GLN A 173 -26.31 34.06 37.22
CA GLN A 173 -26.25 34.69 38.54
C GLN A 173 -27.02 33.88 39.60
N ILE A 174 -28.24 33.43 39.29
CA ILE A 174 -29.04 32.56 40.18
C ILE A 174 -28.29 31.25 40.49
N LEU A 175 -27.58 30.67 39.52
CA LEU A 175 -26.76 29.48 39.74
C LEU A 175 -25.56 29.75 40.65
N LYS A 176 -24.89 30.90 40.50
CA LYS A 176 -23.79 31.32 41.39
C LYS A 176 -24.25 31.62 42.82
N ASP A 177 -25.43 32.19 42.97
CA ASP A 177 -25.99 32.58 44.26
C ASP A 177 -26.56 31.38 45.03
N ASN A 178 -27.05 30.34 44.32
CA ASN A 178 -27.53 29.09 44.90
C ASN A 178 -26.48 27.97 44.96
N GLN A 179 -25.20 28.26 44.66
CA GLN A 179 -24.13 27.29 44.91
C GLN A 179 -23.95 27.10 46.42
N PRO A 180 -24.02 25.86 46.94
CA PRO A 180 -23.74 25.61 48.35
C PRO A 180 -22.31 26.05 48.67
N THR A 181 -22.14 26.76 49.79
CA THR A 181 -20.89 27.40 50.24
C THR A 181 -19.71 26.41 50.32
N THR A 182 -19.99 25.11 50.40
CA THR A 182 -19.01 24.02 50.40
C THR A 182 -18.30 23.80 49.06
N LEU A 183 -18.77 24.36 47.94
CA LEU A 183 -18.12 24.25 46.62
C LEU A 183 -17.32 25.50 46.19
N ARG A 184 -17.37 26.61 46.95
CA ARG A 184 -16.66 27.85 46.57
C ARG A 184 -15.14 27.76 46.70
N ASN A 185 -14.64 26.86 47.54
CA ASN A 185 -13.20 26.65 47.75
C ASN A 185 -12.70 25.33 47.15
N CYS A 186 -13.45 24.73 46.24
CA CYS A 186 -13.03 23.48 45.61
C CYS A 186 -12.34 23.74 44.27
N ARG A 187 -11.09 23.27 44.11
CA ARG A 187 -10.42 23.22 42.82
C ARG A 187 -10.32 21.78 42.33
N THR A 188 -10.58 21.58 41.05
CA THR A 188 -10.34 20.33 40.35
C THR A 188 -8.89 20.26 39.88
N MET A 189 -8.16 19.25 40.33
CA MET A 189 -6.88 18.84 39.76
C MET A 189 -7.03 17.44 39.18
N GLY A 190 -7.07 17.33 37.85
CA GLY A 190 -7.34 16.06 37.16
C GLY A 190 -8.74 15.52 37.50
N ASN A 191 -8.80 14.26 37.93
CA ASN A 191 -10.07 13.58 38.30
C ASN A 191 -10.45 13.74 39.77
N THR A 192 -9.78 14.62 40.52
CA THR A 192 -9.98 14.78 41.96
C THR A 192 -10.40 16.21 42.29
N VAL A 193 -11.49 16.33 43.06
CA VAL A 193 -12.00 17.60 43.57
C VAL A 193 -11.44 17.78 44.99
N ILE A 194 -10.66 18.83 45.22
CA ILE A 194 -10.11 19.17 46.54
C ILE A 194 -10.79 20.44 47.00
N CYS A 195 -11.37 20.41 48.20
CA CYS A 195 -12.07 21.53 48.84
C CYS A 195 -11.33 21.93 50.11
N ASP A 196 -11.06 23.24 50.29
CA ASP A 196 -10.58 23.80 51.57
C ASP A 196 -11.71 23.88 52.62
#